data_AF-A0A9D6YZQ4-F1
#
_entry.id   AF-A0A9D6YZQ4-F1
#
_cell.length_a   1.000
_cell.length_b   1.000
_cell.length_c   1.000
_cell.angle_alpha   90.00
_cell.angle_beta   90.00
_cell.angle_gamma   90.00
#
_symmetry.space_group_name_H-M   'P 1'
#
loop_
_entity.id
_entity.type
_entity.pdbx_description
1 polymer ?
#
loop_
_entity_poly.entity_id
_entity_poly.type
_entity_poly.pdbx_seq_one_letter_code
_entity_poly.pdbx_strand_id
1 'polypeptide(L)'
;MTTFRLISAAVLSAALIFGQGQGGGRRPGGTPPDPATMIQNRVDHLGTLLGLSDSQKAGAVKIFTDAQAAVQAATADAAATHDALAAAVKKNDIVAIDQAAGTLGTIHGKVMSIQSKAEAAFYALLTPDQQAKFDALPHRGPGGMGPGGMGPQGMHTGPGGMARPNW
;
A
#
# COMPACT_ATOMS: atom_id res chain seq x y z
N MET A 1 11.52 -28.54 4.84
CA MET A 1 11.12 -27.34 5.59
C MET A 1 11.15 -26.16 4.64
N THR A 2 10.02 -25.87 4.00
CA THR A 2 9.84 -24.76 3.05
C THR A 2 9.55 -23.48 3.83
N THR A 3 10.40 -22.48 3.63
CA THR A 3 10.35 -21.18 4.30
C THR A 3 9.24 -20.30 3.71
N PHE A 4 8.18 -20.06 4.49
CA PHE A 4 7.17 -19.04 4.20
C PHE A 4 7.78 -17.65 4.37
N ARG A 5 7.94 -16.90 3.28
CA ARG A 5 8.35 -15.49 3.31
C ARG A 5 7.10 -14.61 3.41
N LEU A 6 6.89 -14.03 4.59
CA LEU A 6 5.84 -13.07 4.89
C LEU A 6 6.14 -11.75 4.18
N ILE A 7 5.27 -11.35 3.25
CA ILE A 7 5.35 -10.05 2.57
C ILE A 7 4.23 -9.17 3.10
N SER A 8 4.61 -8.22 3.93
CA SER A 8 3.76 -7.15 4.42
C SER A 8 3.36 -6.23 3.26
N ALA A 9 2.10 -6.27 2.87
CA ALA A 9 1.54 -5.34 1.90
C ALA A 9 1.52 -3.92 2.50
N ALA A 10 2.10 -2.98 1.77
CA ALA A 10 2.09 -1.58 2.12
C ALA A 10 0.65 -1.04 2.08
N VAL A 11 0.21 -0.53 3.22
CA VAL A 11 -1.04 0.19 3.36
C VAL A 11 -1.05 1.38 2.40
N LEU A 12 -1.84 1.29 1.33
CA LEU A 12 -2.27 2.46 0.56
C LEU A 12 -3.28 3.24 1.42
N SER A 13 -2.76 4.00 2.39
CA SER A 13 -3.50 5.02 3.11
C SER A 13 -3.76 6.19 2.17
N ALA A 14 -4.79 6.08 1.34
CA ALA A 14 -5.34 7.19 0.58
C ALA A 14 -6.76 7.49 1.08
N ALA A 15 -6.87 7.86 2.35
CA ALA A 15 -8.07 8.49 2.89
C ALA A 15 -7.60 9.47 3.95
N LEU A 16 -7.63 10.77 3.63
CA LEU A 16 -7.88 11.91 4.51
C LEU A 16 -7.62 13.20 3.70
N ILE A 17 -8.62 13.65 2.94
CA ILE A 17 -8.84 15.09 2.75
C ILE A 17 -10.32 15.33 3.05
N PHE A 18 -10.64 15.41 4.34
CA PHE A 18 -11.82 16.14 4.78
C PHE A 18 -11.49 17.64 4.67
N GLY A 19 -12.41 18.38 4.06
CA GLY A 19 -12.19 19.76 3.63
C GLY A 19 -11.90 20.73 4.77
N GLN A 20 -10.98 21.66 4.51
CA GLN A 20 -10.95 23.01 5.05
C GLN A 20 -9.87 23.83 4.32
N GLY A 21 -10.19 25.09 3.97
CA GLY A 21 -9.17 26.11 3.74
C GLY A 21 -8.98 26.57 2.29
N GLN A 22 -9.63 27.67 1.97
CA GLN A 22 -9.39 28.58 0.86
C GLN A 22 -7.88 28.91 0.67
N GLY A 23 -7.41 28.84 -0.58
CA GLY A 23 -6.19 29.52 -1.03
C GLY A 23 -4.97 28.62 -1.26
N GLY A 24 -4.68 28.31 -2.53
CA GLY A 24 -3.41 27.71 -2.92
C GLY A 24 -3.55 26.92 -4.22
N GLY A 25 -3.22 27.55 -5.35
CA GLY A 25 -3.36 27.01 -6.70
C GLY A 25 -2.86 25.58 -6.83
N ARG A 26 -3.79 24.65 -7.08
CA ARG A 26 -3.52 23.31 -7.57
C ARG A 26 -4.19 23.20 -8.94
N ARG A 27 -3.43 22.66 -9.89
CA ARG A 27 -3.84 22.31 -11.27
C ARG A 27 -5.27 21.74 -11.29
N PRO A 28 -6.06 21.91 -12.38
CA PRO A 28 -7.42 21.37 -12.47
C PRO A 28 -7.37 19.85 -12.26
N GLY A 29 -7.56 19.45 -11.01
CA GLY A 29 -7.29 18.11 -10.51
C GLY A 29 -8.59 17.34 -10.56
N GLY A 30 -8.66 16.35 -11.45
CA GLY A 30 -9.80 15.45 -11.51
C GLY A 30 -10.08 14.86 -10.13
N THR A 31 -11.37 14.76 -9.81
CA THR A 31 -11.84 13.98 -8.67
C THR A 31 -11.17 12.60 -8.70
N PRO A 32 -10.62 12.11 -7.57
CA PRO A 32 -10.09 10.75 -7.49
C PRO A 32 -11.12 9.75 -8.03
N PRO A 33 -10.69 8.76 -8.84
CA PRO A 33 -11.60 7.74 -9.35
C PRO A 33 -12.31 7.01 -8.20
N ASP A 34 -13.59 6.68 -8.41
CA ASP A 34 -14.38 5.88 -7.48
C ASP A 34 -13.69 4.54 -7.15
N PRO A 35 -13.76 4.03 -5.89
CA PRO A 35 -13.11 2.78 -5.51
C PRO A 35 -13.46 1.58 -6.40
N ALA A 36 -14.70 1.46 -6.88
CA ALA A 36 -15.08 0.37 -7.77
C ALA A 36 -14.35 0.49 -9.12
N THR A 37 -14.21 1.70 -9.64
CA THR A 37 -13.43 1.97 -10.86
C THR A 37 -11.96 1.60 -10.67
N MET A 38 -11.37 1.92 -9.52
CA MET A 38 -9.98 1.55 -9.24
C MET A 38 -9.78 0.04 -9.17
N ILE A 39 -10.72 -0.70 -8.56
CA ILE A 39 -10.69 -2.16 -8.51
C ILE A 39 -10.81 -2.74 -9.92
N GLN A 40 -11.74 -2.23 -10.72
CA GLN A 40 -11.93 -2.68 -12.10
C GLN A 40 -10.65 -2.48 -12.91
N ASN A 41 -10.05 -1.29 -12.88
CA ASN A 41 -8.80 -0.99 -13.57
C ASN A 41 -7.65 -1.91 -13.11
N ARG A 42 -7.59 -2.23 -11.81
CA ARG A 42 -6.61 -3.18 -11.28
C ARG A 42 -6.83 -4.57 -11.86
N VAL A 43 -8.07 -5.05 -11.89
CA VAL A 43 -8.40 -6.38 -12.43
C VAL A 43 -8.15 -6.44 -13.93
N ASP A 44 -8.45 -5.38 -14.68
CA ASP A 44 -8.20 -5.32 -16.12
C ASP A 44 -6.71 -5.35 -16.42
N HIS A 45 -5.91 -4.60 -15.65
CA HIS A 45 -4.45 -4.63 -15.76
C HIS A 45 -3.87 -6.02 -15.47
N LEU A 46 -4.31 -6.66 -14.37
CA LEU A 46 -3.93 -8.05 -14.06
C LEU A 46 -4.43 -9.03 -15.13
N GLY A 47 -5.62 -8.77 -15.67
CA GLY A 47 -6.25 -9.48 -16.77
C GLY A 47 -5.36 -9.55 -17.99
N THR A 48 -4.82 -8.40 -18.41
CA THR A 48 -3.91 -8.27 -19.55
C THR A 48 -2.56 -8.93 -19.28
N LEU A 49 -1.99 -8.73 -18.08
CA LEU A 49 -0.67 -9.26 -17.75
C LEU A 49 -0.64 -10.80 -17.62
N LEU A 50 -1.67 -11.36 -16.99
CA LEU A 50 -1.72 -12.79 -16.67
C LEU A 50 -2.48 -13.59 -17.74
N GLY A 51 -3.33 -12.93 -18.52
CA GLY A 51 -4.27 -13.59 -19.43
C GLY A 51 -5.43 -14.22 -18.66
N LEU A 52 -6.10 -13.45 -17.81
CA LEU A 52 -7.22 -13.94 -16.99
C LEU A 52 -8.46 -14.19 -17.86
N SER A 53 -9.17 -15.30 -17.59
CA SER A 53 -10.50 -15.54 -18.14
C SER A 53 -11.54 -14.57 -17.55
N ASP A 54 -12.70 -14.46 -18.17
CA ASP A 54 -13.79 -13.60 -17.67
C ASP A 54 -14.30 -14.07 -16.30
N SER A 55 -14.33 -15.38 -16.05
CA SER A 55 -14.67 -15.93 -14.73
C SER A 55 -13.63 -15.57 -13.67
N GLN A 56 -12.35 -15.59 -14.02
CA GLN A 56 -11.27 -15.17 -13.12
C GLN A 56 -11.33 -13.66 -12.84
N LYS A 57 -11.64 -12.84 -13.84
CA LYS A 57 -11.83 -11.39 -13.64
C LYS A 57 -13.01 -11.11 -12.72
N ALA A 58 -14.16 -11.75 -12.93
CA ALA A 58 -15.33 -11.60 -12.06
C ALA A 58 -15.02 -12.01 -10.62
N GLY A 59 -14.32 -13.14 -10.43
CA GLY A 59 -13.85 -13.58 -9.12
C GLY A 59 -12.90 -12.57 -8.45
N ALA A 60 -11.95 -12.03 -9.22
CA ALA A 60 -10.99 -11.04 -8.73
C ALA A 60 -11.65 -9.72 -8.32
N VAL A 61 -12.63 -9.22 -9.10
CA VAL A 61 -13.40 -8.01 -8.75
C VAL A 61 -14.09 -8.21 -7.41
N LYS A 62 -14.74 -9.36 -7.20
CA LYS A 62 -15.41 -9.67 -5.93
C LYS A 62 -14.40 -9.69 -4.78
N ILE A 63 -13.29 -10.40 -4.92
CA ILE A 63 -12.25 -10.52 -3.89
C ILE A 63 -11.72 -9.15 -3.47
N PHE A 64 -11.36 -8.29 -4.44
CA PHE A 64 -10.80 -6.97 -4.13
C PHE A 64 -11.85 -5.98 -3.63
N THR A 65 -13.12 -6.10 -4.05
CA THR A 65 -14.23 -5.30 -3.50
C THR A 65 -14.50 -5.64 -2.04
N ASP A 66 -14.58 -6.92 -1.72
CA ASP A 66 -14.81 -7.39 -0.35
C ASP A 66 -13.64 -6.95 0.57
N ALA A 67 -12.40 -7.05 0.07
CA ALA A 67 -11.21 -6.60 0.79
C ALA A 67 -11.22 -5.08 1.01
N GLN A 68 -11.58 -4.30 -0.01
CA GLN A 68 -11.66 -2.85 0.08
C GLN A 68 -12.69 -2.40 1.12
N ALA A 69 -13.87 -3.01 1.14
CA ALA A 69 -14.90 -2.71 2.13
C ALA A 69 -14.42 -3.04 3.55
N ALA A 70 -13.75 -4.17 3.74
CA ALA A 70 -13.18 -4.55 5.04
C ALA A 70 -12.06 -3.61 5.51
N VAL A 71 -11.21 -3.13 4.60
CA VAL A 71 -10.18 -2.11 4.91
C VAL A 71 -10.84 -0.79 5.27
N GLN A 72 -11.84 -0.33 4.53
CA GLN A 72 -12.56 0.92 4.83
C GLN A 72 -13.13 0.93 6.25
N ALA A 73 -13.74 -0.18 6.68
CA ALA A 73 -14.21 -0.33 8.06
C ALA A 73 -13.05 -0.19 9.07
N ALA A 74 -11.92 -0.86 8.84
CA ALA A 74 -10.75 -0.75 9.72
C ALA A 74 -10.12 0.66 9.73
N THR A 75 -10.14 1.39 8.62
CA THR A 75 -9.63 2.76 8.55
C THR A 75 -10.55 3.76 9.25
N ALA A 76 -11.87 3.53 9.24
CA ALA A 76 -12.80 4.33 10.04
C ALA A 76 -12.49 4.22 11.55
N ASP A 77 -12.18 3.00 12.04
CA ASP A 77 -11.74 2.78 13.42
C ASP A 77 -10.40 3.50 13.72
N ALA A 78 -9.50 3.56 12.73
CA ALA A 78 -8.22 4.25 12.88
C ALA A 78 -8.39 5.76 13.07
N ALA A 79 -9.32 6.39 12.34
CA ALA A 79 -9.56 7.83 12.44
C ALA A 79 -9.96 8.24 13.87
N ALA A 80 -10.91 7.52 14.47
CA ALA A 80 -11.32 7.75 15.85
C ALA A 80 -10.17 7.54 16.85
N THR A 81 -9.32 6.54 16.60
CA THR A 81 -8.16 6.26 17.46
C THR A 81 -7.09 7.35 17.34
N HIS A 82 -6.90 7.94 16.15
CA HIS A 82 -6.02 9.09 15.96
C HIS A 82 -6.50 10.33 16.72
N ASP A 83 -7.81 10.62 16.71
CA ASP A 83 -8.39 11.72 17.49
C ASP A 83 -8.20 11.50 18.99
N ALA A 84 -8.40 10.27 19.47
CA ALA A 84 -8.16 9.90 20.86
C ALA A 84 -6.68 10.07 21.25
N LEU A 85 -5.75 9.63 20.40
CA LEU A 85 -4.31 9.82 20.60
C LEU A 85 -3.95 11.31 20.67
N ALA A 86 -4.47 12.12 19.75
CA ALA A 86 -4.22 13.57 19.75
C ALA A 86 -4.74 14.25 21.03
N ALA A 87 -5.91 13.81 21.54
CA ALA A 87 -6.44 14.30 22.80
C ALA A 87 -5.60 13.85 24.01
N ALA A 88 -5.13 12.61 24.03
CA ALA A 88 -4.27 12.07 25.09
C ALA A 88 -2.92 12.82 25.16
N VAL A 89 -2.30 13.10 24.00
CA VAL A 89 -1.07 13.90 23.91
C VAL A 89 -1.25 15.29 24.51
N LYS A 90 -2.34 16.00 24.18
CA LYS A 90 -2.63 17.33 24.74
C LYS A 90 -2.82 17.33 26.26
N LYS A 91 -3.29 16.22 26.81
CA LYS A 91 -3.49 16.02 28.26
C LYS A 91 -2.26 15.47 28.98
N ASN A 92 -1.20 15.11 28.23
CA ASN A 92 -0.07 14.35 28.76
C ASN A 92 -0.50 13.05 29.47
N ASP A 93 -1.55 12.39 28.95
CA ASP A 93 -2.09 11.15 29.50
C ASP A 93 -1.35 9.95 28.88
N ILE A 94 -0.26 9.55 29.54
CA ILE A 94 0.65 8.51 29.04
C ILE A 94 -0.05 7.15 28.88
N VAL A 95 -0.97 6.81 29.79
CA VAL A 95 -1.71 5.55 29.73
C VAL A 95 -2.62 5.52 28.50
N ALA A 96 -3.32 6.63 28.22
CA ALA A 96 -4.17 6.73 27.04
C ALA A 96 -3.36 6.76 25.73
N ILE A 97 -2.15 7.32 25.72
CA ILE A 97 -1.23 7.28 24.58
C ILE A 97 -0.85 5.82 24.25
N ASP A 98 -0.40 5.06 25.24
CA ASP A 98 0.01 3.66 25.06
C ASP A 98 -1.15 2.79 24.55
N GLN A 99 -2.35 3.01 25.10
CA GLN A 99 -3.55 2.31 24.67
C GLN A 99 -3.89 2.61 23.20
N ALA A 100 -3.95 3.90 22.84
CA ALA A 100 -4.27 4.30 21.47
C ALA A 100 -3.22 3.79 20.45
N ALA A 101 -1.94 3.80 20.83
CA ALA A 101 -0.87 3.23 20.02
C ALA A 101 -1.03 1.72 19.81
N GLY A 102 -1.37 0.97 20.87
CA GLY A 102 -1.66 -0.46 20.78
C GLY A 102 -2.86 -0.77 19.88
N THR A 103 -3.91 0.05 19.95
CA THR A 103 -5.08 -0.07 19.08
C THR A 103 -4.71 0.19 17.61
N LEU A 104 -3.96 1.26 17.31
CA LEU A 104 -3.48 1.55 15.95
C LEU A 104 -2.62 0.42 15.39
N GLY A 105 -1.73 -0.15 16.20
CA GLY A 105 -0.94 -1.32 15.81
C GLY A 105 -1.81 -2.53 15.44
N THR A 106 -2.86 -2.79 16.22
CA THR A 106 -3.83 -3.85 15.94
C THR A 106 -4.59 -3.60 14.64
N ILE A 107 -5.04 -2.37 14.40
CA ILE A 107 -5.74 -1.99 13.17
C ILE A 107 -4.83 -2.17 11.96
N HIS A 108 -3.56 -1.75 12.04
CA HIS A 108 -2.58 -1.97 10.99
C HIS A 108 -2.40 -3.45 10.67
N GLY A 109 -2.25 -4.30 11.70
CA GLY A 109 -2.19 -5.76 11.53
C GLY A 109 -3.45 -6.33 10.87
N LYS A 110 -4.64 -5.82 11.20
CA LYS A 110 -5.91 -6.22 10.58
C LYS A 110 -5.94 -5.85 9.09
N VAL A 111 -5.52 -4.64 8.71
CA VAL A 111 -5.43 -4.21 7.31
C VAL A 111 -4.49 -5.10 6.51
N MET A 112 -3.28 -5.37 7.04
CA MET A 112 -2.34 -6.29 6.41
C MET A 112 -2.96 -7.68 6.22
N SER A 113 -3.63 -8.22 7.26
CA SER A 113 -4.29 -9.52 7.19
C SER A 113 -5.38 -9.56 6.10
N ILE A 114 -6.19 -8.51 5.97
CA ILE A 114 -7.23 -8.42 4.92
C ILE A 114 -6.59 -8.45 3.53
N GLN A 115 -5.54 -7.64 3.32
CA GLN A 115 -4.86 -7.57 2.03
C GLN A 115 -4.19 -8.90 1.67
N SER A 116 -3.46 -9.52 2.60
CA SER A 116 -2.82 -10.82 2.36
C SER A 116 -3.84 -11.93 2.10
N LYS A 117 -5.00 -11.91 2.76
CA LYS A 117 -6.08 -12.88 2.48
C LYS A 117 -6.67 -12.68 1.09
N ALA A 118 -6.87 -11.43 0.66
CA ALA A 118 -7.35 -11.13 -0.68
C ALA A 118 -6.36 -11.58 -1.75
N GLU A 119 -5.06 -11.33 -1.55
CA GLU A 119 -4.01 -11.80 -2.44
C GLU A 119 -3.93 -13.33 -2.49
N ALA A 120 -4.00 -14.02 -1.35
CA ALA A 120 -4.04 -15.48 -1.30
C ALA A 120 -5.26 -16.05 -2.04
N ALA A 121 -6.44 -15.43 -1.87
CA ALA A 121 -7.65 -15.84 -2.59
C ALA A 121 -7.53 -15.60 -4.11
N PHE A 122 -6.93 -14.48 -4.51
CA PHE A 122 -6.67 -14.20 -5.92
C PHE A 122 -5.65 -15.19 -6.50
N TYR A 123 -4.56 -15.49 -5.81
CA TYR A 123 -3.56 -16.46 -6.25
C TYR A 123 -4.15 -17.87 -6.42
N ALA A 124 -5.05 -18.27 -5.53
CA ALA A 124 -5.77 -19.54 -5.63
C ALA A 124 -6.73 -19.61 -6.84
N LEU A 125 -7.14 -18.46 -7.40
CA LEU A 125 -7.98 -18.38 -8.61
C LEU A 125 -7.17 -18.57 -9.90
N LEU A 126 -5.85 -18.39 -9.83
CA LEU A 126 -4.95 -18.46 -10.98
C LEU A 126 -4.62 -19.91 -11.35
N THR A 127 -4.38 -20.13 -12.64
CA THR A 127 -3.77 -21.38 -13.11
C THR A 127 -2.27 -21.40 -12.75
N PRO A 128 -1.60 -22.57 -12.77
CA PRO A 128 -0.16 -22.65 -12.49
C PRO A 128 0.69 -21.71 -13.36
N ASP A 129 0.38 -21.59 -14.65
CA ASP A 129 1.11 -20.69 -15.57
C ASP A 129 0.88 -19.21 -15.22
N GLN A 130 -0.34 -18.86 -14.81
CA GLN A 130 -0.67 -17.50 -14.37
C GLN A 130 -0.02 -17.17 -13.02
N GLN A 131 0.07 -18.13 -12.10
CA GLN A 131 0.81 -18.00 -10.84
C GLN A 131 2.28 -17.70 -11.10
N ALA A 132 2.93 -18.46 -11.99
CA ALA A 132 4.31 -18.21 -12.37
C ALA A 132 4.53 -16.81 -12.96
N LYS A 133 3.60 -16.33 -13.80
CA LYS A 133 3.64 -14.94 -14.31
C LYS A 133 3.43 -13.92 -13.20
N PHE A 134 2.51 -14.19 -12.28
CA PHE A 134 2.22 -13.32 -11.14
C PHE A 134 3.46 -13.18 -10.26
N ASP A 135 4.11 -14.28 -9.88
CA ASP A 135 5.33 -14.30 -9.06
C ASP A 135 6.51 -13.57 -9.73
N ALA A 136 6.52 -13.47 -11.05
CA ALA A 136 7.56 -12.77 -11.82
C ALA A 136 7.30 -11.25 -11.96
N LEU A 137 6.11 -10.75 -11.63
CA LEU A 137 5.82 -9.31 -11.69
C LEU A 137 6.71 -8.58 -10.69
N PRO A 138 7.28 -7.41 -11.03
CA PRO A 138 8.02 -6.61 -10.07
C PRO A 138 7.08 -6.16 -8.95
N HIS A 139 7.09 -6.90 -7.84
CA HIS A 139 6.32 -6.56 -6.66
C HIS A 139 6.95 -5.31 -6.08
N ARG A 140 6.22 -4.19 -6.16
CA ARG A 140 6.64 -2.89 -5.62
C ARG A 140 6.57 -2.92 -4.09
N GLY A 141 7.44 -3.71 -3.47
CA GLY A 141 7.70 -3.66 -2.03
C GLY A 141 8.72 -2.57 -1.69
N PRO A 142 8.72 -2.03 -0.45
CA PRO A 142 9.79 -1.15 0.01
C PRO A 142 11.09 -1.96 0.05
N GLY A 143 11.94 -1.82 -0.98
CA GLY A 143 13.21 -2.54 -1.11
C GLY A 143 13.40 -3.35 -2.40
N GLY A 144 12.46 -3.32 -3.34
CA GLY A 144 12.62 -3.99 -4.63
C GLY A 144 13.70 -3.36 -5.52
N MET A 145 14.95 -3.79 -5.36
CA MET A 145 15.96 -3.75 -6.42
C MET A 145 15.44 -4.60 -7.57
N GLY A 146 15.00 -3.95 -8.65
CA GLY A 146 14.64 -4.64 -9.88
C GLY A 146 15.85 -5.42 -10.44
N PRO A 147 15.62 -6.44 -11.28
CA PRO A 147 16.68 -7.11 -12.03
C PRO A 147 17.20 -6.15 -13.11
N GLY A 148 18.08 -5.27 -12.69
CA GLY A 148 18.64 -4.17 -13.45
C GLY A 148 19.88 -3.64 -12.74
N GLY A 149 20.87 -4.52 -12.56
CA GLY A 149 22.29 -4.18 -12.49
C GLY A 149 22.71 -3.15 -11.45
N MET A 150 23.34 -3.63 -10.38
CA MET A 150 24.60 -3.04 -9.96
C MET A 150 25.58 -3.14 -11.14
N GLY A 151 25.57 -2.14 -12.02
CA GLY A 151 26.63 -1.95 -13.00
C GLY A 151 27.87 -1.42 -12.28
N PRO A 152 29.07 -1.96 -12.52
CA PRO A 152 30.30 -1.37 -12.00
C PRO A 152 30.63 -0.13 -12.85
N GLN A 153 30.08 1.01 -12.46
CA GLN A 153 30.47 2.33 -12.94
C GLN A 153 30.69 3.16 -11.68
N GLY A 154 31.89 3.38 -11.20
CA GLY A 154 33.17 3.41 -11.87
C GLY A 154 33.91 4.46 -11.08
N MET A 155 35.10 4.13 -10.59
CA MET A 155 36.02 5.11 -10.03
C MET A 155 36.18 6.25 -11.06
N HIS A 156 35.55 7.39 -10.80
CA HIS A 156 35.95 8.67 -11.35
C HIS A 156 36.67 9.42 -10.24
N THR A 157 37.92 9.01 -10.04
CA THR A 157 38.99 9.91 -9.61
C THR A 157 39.07 11.05 -10.63
N GLY A 158 38.59 12.23 -10.25
CA GLY A 158 38.81 13.48 -10.96
C GLY A 158 39.24 14.55 -9.95
N PRO A 159 40.40 15.20 -10.11
CA PRO A 159 40.98 16.08 -9.10
C PRO A 159 40.44 17.50 -9.22
N GLY A 160 40.11 18.12 -8.09
CA GLY A 160 40.03 19.59 -8.00
C GLY A 160 38.85 20.11 -7.19
N GLY A 161 39.17 20.93 -6.18
CA GLY A 161 38.23 21.93 -5.66
C GLY A 161 37.93 21.83 -4.18
N MET A 162 38.91 22.19 -3.35
CA MET A 162 38.67 22.63 -1.98
C MET A 162 37.67 23.80 -1.96
N ALA A 163 36.72 23.78 -1.01
CA ALA A 163 36.45 24.85 -0.04
C ALA A 163 35.03 24.73 0.52
N ARG A 164 34.93 24.47 1.82
CA ARG A 164 33.75 24.76 2.64
C ARG A 164 33.85 26.20 3.14
N PRO A 165 32.74 26.94 3.21
CA PRO A 165 32.58 27.92 4.29
C PRO A 165 31.39 27.56 5.19
N ASN A 166 31.63 27.75 6.48
CA ASN A 166 30.64 27.77 7.56
C ASN A 166 29.55 28.82 7.32
N TRP A 167 28.30 28.46 7.65
CA TRP A 167 27.36 29.25 8.45
C TRP A 167 26.50 28.28 9.27
#